data_AF-A0A839N017-F1
#
_entry.id   AF-A0A839N017-F1
#
_cell.length_a   1.000
_cell.length_b   1.000
_cell.length_c   1.000
_cell.angle_alpha   90.00
_cell.angle_beta   90.00
_cell.angle_gamma   90.00
#
_symmetry.space_group_name_H-M   'P 1'
#
loop_
_entity.id
_entity.type
_entity.pdbx_description
1 polymer ?
#
loop_
_entity_poly.entity_id
_entity_poly.type
_entity_poly.pdbx_seq_one_letter_code
_entity_poly.pdbx_strand_id
1 'polypeptide(L)'
;MVNCAAYTRVDDAETHEADAFTINAIGARNAALAARATGARLVQISTDYVMDGTGSGPYPEGAALAPQSAYGRTKAAGEWAMRATHPDTLIVRTAWLYGAQGGNFIATMLRLAQTHDTLD
;
A
#
# COMPACT_ATOMS: atom_id res chain seq x y z
N MET A 1 -10.32 -12.45 6.69
CA MET A 1 -9.89 -11.12 7.16
C MET A 1 -9.39 -10.32 5.98
N VAL A 2 -9.83 -9.06 5.87
CA VAL A 2 -9.31 -8.10 4.89
C VAL A 2 -8.57 -7.02 5.68
N ASN A 3 -7.26 -6.88 5.48
CA ASN A 3 -6.48 -5.86 6.14
C ASN A 3 -6.40 -4.59 5.28
N CYS A 4 -7.11 -3.56 5.73
CA CYS A 4 -7.11 -2.22 5.12
C CYS A 4 -6.30 -1.20 5.94
N ALA A 5 -5.72 -1.59 7.08
CA ALA A 5 -4.90 -0.69 7.89
C ALA A 5 -3.52 -0.53 7.26
N ALA A 6 -3.09 0.72 7.08
CA ALA A 6 -1.79 1.07 6.51
C ALA A 6 -1.41 2.52 6.87
N TYR A 7 -0.12 2.80 6.82
CA TYR A 7 0.41 4.16 6.76
C TYR A 7 0.38 4.63 5.31
N THR A 8 -0.53 5.54 4.97
CA THR A 8 -0.81 5.93 3.57
C THR A 8 -0.37 7.34 3.21
N ARG A 9 0.26 8.08 4.12
CA ARG A 9 0.83 9.41 3.84
C ARG A 9 2.19 9.24 3.16
N VAL A 10 2.18 9.14 1.83
CA VAL A 10 3.37 8.78 1.02
C VAL A 10 4.55 9.71 1.26
N ASP A 11 4.37 11.02 1.07
CA ASP A 11 5.47 11.99 1.21
C ASP A 11 6.01 12.05 2.64
N ASP A 12 5.10 11.96 3.61
CA ASP A 12 5.44 11.97 5.04
C ASP A 12 6.32 10.76 5.41
N ALA A 13 6.09 9.60 4.78
CA ALA A 13 6.84 8.39 5.02
C ALA A 13 8.34 8.52 4.71
N GLU A 14 8.76 9.44 3.82
CA GLU A 14 10.18 9.67 3.52
C GLU A 14 10.97 10.18 4.75
N THR A 15 10.29 10.85 5.68
CA THR A 15 10.90 11.34 6.94
C THR A 15 10.50 10.51 8.16
N HIS A 16 9.44 9.70 8.06
CA HIS A 16 8.93 8.84 9.12
C HIS A 16 8.90 7.35 8.72
N GLU A 17 9.94 6.89 8.01
CA GLU A 17 9.97 5.53 7.46
C GLU A 17 9.85 4.46 8.57
N ALA A 18 10.39 4.70 9.76
CA ALA A 18 10.28 3.77 10.89
C ALA A 18 8.82 3.57 11.37
N ASP A 19 8.03 4.65 11.41
CA ASP A 19 6.62 4.59 11.78
C ASP A 19 5.82 3.90 10.67
N ALA A 20 6.09 4.26 9.41
CA ALA A 20 5.52 3.59 8.25
C ALA A 20 5.85 2.09 8.25
N PHE A 21 7.08 1.70 8.59
CA PHE A 21 7.51 0.31 8.71
C PHE A 21 6.77 -0.43 9.83
N THR A 22 6.63 0.20 11.00
CA THR A 22 5.90 -0.38 12.13
C THR A 22 4.45 -0.72 11.74
N ILE A 23 3.79 0.16 10.99
CA ILE A 23 2.41 -0.08 10.56
C ILE A 23 2.34 -1.03 9.36
N ASN A 24 3.06 -0.73 8.28
CA ASN A 24 2.94 -1.43 7.01
C ASN A 24 3.59 -2.81 7.01
N ALA A 25 4.65 -3.03 7.81
CA ALA A 25 5.36 -4.31 7.87
C ALA A 25 5.04 -5.10 9.14
N ILE A 26 5.26 -4.51 10.32
CA ILE A 26 5.03 -5.22 11.60
C ILE A 26 3.53 -5.42 11.84
N GLY A 27 2.70 -4.40 11.61
CA GLY A 27 1.24 -4.53 11.69
C GLY A 27 0.69 -5.60 10.74
N ALA A 28 1.17 -5.62 9.50
CA ALA A 28 0.81 -6.62 8.50
C ALA A 28 1.20 -8.05 8.92
N ARG A 29 2.42 -8.23 9.46
CA ARG A 29 2.86 -9.52 10.05
C ARG A 29 1.94 -9.97 11.18
N ASN A 30 1.57 -9.06 12.08
CA ASN A 30 0.70 -9.39 13.20
C ASN A 30 -0.70 -9.84 12.73
N ALA A 31 -1.24 -9.19 11.71
CA ALA A 31 -2.47 -9.64 11.04
C ALA A 31 -2.30 -11.05 10.44
N ALA A 32 -1.18 -11.34 9.79
CA ALA A 32 -0.89 -12.67 9.28
C ALA A 32 -0.78 -13.74 10.37
N LEU A 33 -0.13 -13.43 11.49
CA LEU A 33 -0.05 -14.33 12.66
C LEU A 33 -1.45 -14.67 13.19
N ALA A 34 -2.29 -13.65 13.38
CA ALA A 34 -3.65 -13.82 13.86
C ALA A 34 -4.49 -14.66 12.88
N ALA A 35 -4.45 -14.35 11.58
CA ALA A 35 -5.17 -15.11 10.57
C ALA A 35 -4.76 -16.58 10.54
N ARG A 36 -3.46 -16.86 10.61
CA ARG A 36 -2.94 -18.22 10.63
C ARG A 36 -3.38 -18.97 11.87
N ALA A 37 -3.33 -18.34 13.05
CA ALA A 37 -3.75 -18.96 14.30
C ALA A 37 -5.23 -19.37 14.30
N THR A 38 -6.09 -18.65 13.58
CA THR A 38 -7.52 -18.94 13.48
C THR A 38 -7.92 -19.71 12.21
N GLY A 39 -6.97 -20.06 11.34
CA GLY A 39 -7.26 -20.67 10.03
C GLY A 39 -8.03 -19.75 9.07
N ALA A 40 -8.03 -18.44 9.29
CA ALA A 40 -8.75 -17.50 8.44
C ALA A 40 -7.99 -17.23 7.13
N ARG A 41 -8.73 -17.08 6.04
CA ARG A 41 -8.17 -16.49 4.81
C ARG A 41 -7.81 -15.02 5.05
N LEU A 42 -6.71 -14.57 4.46
CA LEU A 42 -6.19 -13.23 4.61
C LEU A 42 -6.06 -12.54 3.25
N VAL A 43 -6.62 -11.34 3.14
CA VAL A 43 -6.43 -10.43 2.00
C VAL A 43 -5.68 -9.20 2.48
N GLN A 44 -4.60 -8.85 1.80
CA GLN A 44 -3.78 -7.66 2.06
C GLN A 44 -3.87 -6.71 0.87
N ILE A 45 -4.18 -5.44 1.15
CA ILE A 45 -4.10 -4.38 0.14
C ILE A 45 -2.67 -3.82 0.10
N SER A 46 -2.07 -3.84 -1.08
CA SER A 46 -0.74 -3.30 -1.36
C SER A 46 -0.80 -2.26 -2.48
N THR A 47 0.35 -1.82 -2.97
CA THR A 47 0.51 -0.69 -3.88
C THR A 47 1.40 -1.07 -5.05
N ASP A 48 1.27 -0.36 -6.16
CA ASP A 48 2.22 -0.30 -7.26
C ASP A 48 3.61 0.25 -6.85
N TYR A 49 3.72 1.02 -5.76
CA TYR A 49 4.98 1.61 -5.30
C TYR A 49 6.01 0.58 -4.78
N VAL A 50 5.62 -0.71 -4.75
CA VAL A 50 6.55 -1.82 -4.54
C VAL A 50 7.39 -2.16 -5.79
N MET A 51 7.05 -1.57 -6.94
CA MET A 51 7.76 -1.70 -8.21
C MET A 51 8.74 -0.53 -8.42
N ASP A 52 9.65 -0.66 -9.38
CA ASP A 52 10.64 0.38 -9.68
C ASP A 52 10.10 1.59 -10.47
N GLY A 53 8.94 1.45 -11.12
CA GLY A 53 8.34 2.50 -11.95
C GLY A 53 9.06 2.80 -13.26
N THR A 54 10.08 2.02 -13.65
CA THR A 54 10.89 2.24 -14.86
C THR A 54 10.37 1.51 -16.10
N GLY A 55 9.34 0.68 -15.95
CA GLY A 55 8.75 -0.10 -17.03
C GLY A 55 8.01 0.76 -18.05
N SER A 56 8.08 0.38 -19.32
CA SER A 56 7.30 1.00 -20.41
C SER A 56 5.93 0.36 -20.63
N GLY A 57 5.56 -0.62 -19.82
CA GLY A 57 4.30 -1.36 -19.91
C GLY A 57 3.86 -1.92 -18.56
N PRO A 58 2.71 -2.63 -18.50
CA PRO A 58 2.18 -3.17 -17.26
C PRO A 58 3.14 -4.16 -16.58
N TYR A 59 3.25 -4.09 -15.26
CA TYR A 59 4.00 -5.06 -14.49
C TYR A 59 3.18 -6.36 -14.33
N PRO A 60 3.76 -7.54 -14.63
CA PRO A 60 3.12 -8.81 -14.29
C PRO A 60 3.12 -9.02 -12.77
N GLU A 61 2.18 -9.82 -12.25
CA GLU A 61 2.03 -10.06 -10.80
C GLU A 61 3.28 -10.69 -10.17
N GLY A 62 3.99 -11.50 -10.96
CA GLY A 62 5.25 -12.16 -10.58
C GLY A 62 6.50 -11.29 -10.74
N ALA A 63 6.38 -10.01 -11.13
CA ALA A 63 7.51 -9.10 -11.21
C ALA A 63 8.22 -8.98 -9.85
N ALA A 64 9.55 -8.88 -9.88
CA ALA A 64 10.36 -8.66 -8.70
C ALA A 64 10.01 -7.31 -8.07
N LEU A 65 9.98 -7.27 -6.73
CA LEU A 65 9.78 -6.02 -6.00
C LEU A 65 11.06 -5.19 -6.00
N ALA A 66 10.94 -3.92 -6.34
CA ALA A 66 12.05 -2.96 -6.40
C ALA A 66 11.59 -1.54 -6.00
N PRO A 67 11.08 -1.36 -4.77
CA PRO A 67 10.52 -0.09 -4.32
C PRO A 67 11.57 1.03 -4.26
N GLN A 68 11.20 2.22 -4.74
CA GLN A 68 12.08 3.40 -4.72
C GLN A 68 11.79 4.35 -3.54
N SER A 69 10.55 4.40 -3.05
CA SER A 69 10.11 5.28 -1.96
C SER A 69 10.10 4.57 -0.60
N ALA A 70 10.14 5.33 0.50
CA ALA A 70 9.98 4.81 1.86
C ALA A 70 8.63 4.10 2.03
N TYR A 71 7.55 4.70 1.51
CA TYR A 71 6.23 4.06 1.50
C TYR A 71 6.26 2.72 0.74
N GLY A 72 6.85 2.69 -0.46
CA GLY A 72 7.02 1.45 -1.24
C GLY A 72 7.82 0.38 -0.51
N ARG A 73 8.96 0.75 0.10
CA ARG A 73 9.82 -0.16 0.86
C ARG A 73 9.09 -0.80 2.02
N THR A 74 8.36 0.00 2.81
CA THR A 74 7.62 -0.49 3.98
C THR A 74 6.43 -1.39 3.58
N LYS A 75 5.75 -1.11 2.45
CA LYS A 75 4.70 -1.97 1.91
C LYS A 75 5.25 -3.29 1.37
N ALA A 76 6.38 -3.26 0.66
CA ALA A 76 7.05 -4.47 0.17
C ALA A 76 7.53 -5.36 1.33
N ALA A 77 8.07 -4.77 2.40
CA ALA A 77 8.43 -5.50 3.61
C ALA A 77 7.22 -6.17 4.27
N GLY A 78 6.06 -5.52 4.26
CA GLY A 78 4.78 -6.12 4.68
C GLY A 78 4.37 -7.33 3.83
N GLU A 79 4.46 -7.23 2.50
CA GLU A 79 4.18 -8.36 1.61
C GLU A 79 5.06 -9.57 1.93
N TRP A 80 6.36 -9.36 2.13
CA TRP A 80 7.30 -10.41 2.50
C TRP A 80 6.98 -11.02 3.87
N ALA A 81 6.73 -10.18 4.87
CA ALA A 81 6.43 -10.64 6.21
C ALA A 81 5.14 -11.46 6.28
N MET A 82 4.10 -11.05 5.52
CA MET A 82 2.85 -11.79 5.45
C MET A 82 3.00 -13.12 4.72
N ARG A 83 3.70 -13.18 3.57
CA ARG A 83 3.95 -14.44 2.85
C ARG A 83 4.76 -15.43 3.68
N ALA A 84 5.77 -14.96 4.41
CA ALA A 84 6.58 -15.80 5.29
C ALA A 84 5.76 -16.34 6.48
N THR A 85 4.75 -15.60 6.93
CA THR A 85 3.95 -15.95 8.11
C THR A 85 2.72 -16.80 7.76
N HIS A 86 2.00 -16.44 6.69
CA HIS A 86 0.77 -17.09 6.22
C HIS A 86 0.80 -17.17 4.69
N PRO A 87 1.39 -18.25 4.11
CA PRO A 87 1.66 -18.36 2.67
C PRO A 87 0.44 -18.24 1.76
N ASP A 88 -0.75 -18.57 2.25
CA ASP A 88 -2.02 -18.46 1.51
C ASP A 88 -2.61 -17.03 1.50
N THR A 89 -1.85 -16.03 1.96
CA THR A 89 -2.27 -14.63 1.92
C THR A 89 -2.44 -14.15 0.48
N LEU A 90 -3.61 -13.59 0.19
CA LEU A 90 -3.90 -12.93 -1.07
C LEU A 90 -3.44 -11.47 -1.01
N ILE A 91 -2.44 -11.12 -1.80
CA ILE A 91 -1.96 -9.74 -1.92
C ILE A 91 -2.59 -9.11 -3.16
N VAL A 92 -3.30 -8.00 -2.96
CA VAL A 92 -3.92 -7.21 -4.02
C VAL A 92 -3.15 -5.89 -4.14
N ARG A 93 -2.31 -5.77 -5.17
CA ARG A 93 -1.63 -4.52 -5.50
C ARG A 93 -2.58 -3.64 -6.31
N THR A 94 -2.76 -2.40 -5.89
CA THR A 94 -3.59 -1.40 -6.58
C THR A 94 -2.80 -0.11 -6.77
N ALA A 95 -3.32 0.80 -7.59
CA ALA A 95 -2.72 2.10 -7.87
C ALA A 95 -3.83 3.16 -7.89
N TRP A 96 -3.49 4.39 -7.46
CA TRP A 96 -4.35 5.57 -7.59
C TRP A 96 -5.75 5.38 -6.97
N LEU A 97 -5.81 4.75 -5.81
CA LEU A 97 -7.07 4.43 -5.14
C LEU A 97 -7.81 5.71 -4.67
N TYR A 98 -9.11 5.77 -4.92
CA TYR A 98 -10.00 6.84 -4.44
C TYR A 98 -11.36 6.26 -4.03
N GLY A 99 -12.15 7.04 -3.29
CA GLY A 99 -13.46 6.61 -2.81
C GLY A 99 -14.32 7.79 -2.37
N ALA A 100 -15.55 7.50 -1.96
CA ALA A 100 -16.51 8.51 -1.52
C ALA A 100 -16.14 9.17 -0.18
N GLN A 101 -15.32 8.50 0.63
CA GLN A 101 -14.86 8.98 1.93
C GLN A 101 -13.34 9.13 1.96
N GLY A 102 -12.86 10.04 2.80
CA GLY A 102 -11.43 10.34 2.97
C GLY A 102 -10.87 11.28 1.89
N GLY A 103 -9.72 11.88 2.19
CA GLY A 103 -8.99 12.70 1.23
C GLY A 103 -8.43 11.85 0.09
N ASN A 104 -8.63 12.29 -1.14
CA ASN A 104 -8.05 11.68 -2.34
C ASN A 104 -7.84 12.72 -3.44
N PHE A 105 -7.12 12.32 -4.49
CA PHE A 105 -6.78 13.21 -5.61
C PHE A 105 -8.03 13.81 -6.27
N ILE A 106 -9.03 12.98 -6.58
CA ILE A 106 -10.27 13.43 -7.27
C ILE A 106 -11.01 14.45 -6.43
N ALA A 107 -11.24 14.18 -5.14
CA ALA A 107 -11.90 15.11 -4.23
C ALA A 107 -11.13 16.43 -4.10
N THR A 108 -9.78 16.37 -4.11
CA THR A 108 -8.93 17.55 -4.06
C THR A 108 -9.07 18.40 -5.32
N MET A 109 -9.00 17.79 -6.50
CA MET A 109 -9.14 18.49 -7.78
C MET A 109 -10.53 19.12 -7.94
N LEU A 110 -11.60 18.40 -7.57
CA LEU A 110 -12.97 18.94 -7.62
C LEU A 110 -13.13 20.17 -6.71
N ARG A 111 -12.53 20.18 -5.52
CA ARG A 111 -12.54 21.33 -4.62
C ARG A 111 -11.78 22.52 -5.19
N LEU A 112 -10.61 22.29 -5.78
CA LEU A 112 -9.81 23.36 -6.37
C LEU A 112 -10.52 23.99 -7.57
N ALA A 113 -11.12 23.18 -8.44
CA ALA A 113 -11.88 23.64 -9.61
C ALA A 113 -13.11 24.51 -9.28
N GLN A 114 -13.60 24.47 -8.03
CA GLN A 114 -14.68 25.38 -7.58
C GLN A 114 -14.20 26.81 -7.30
N THR A 115 -12.89 27.00 -7.11
CA THR A 115 -12.32 28.26 -6.60
C THR A 115 -11.27 28.86 -7.53
N HIS A 116 -10.81 28.13 -8.54
CA HIS A 116 -9.80 28.57 -9.49
C HIS A 116 -10.27 28.28 -10.92
N ASP A 117 -10.10 29.24 -11.83
CA ASP A 117 -10.42 29.09 -13.25
C ASP A 117 -9.44 28.15 -13.98
N THR A 118 -8.20 28.07 -13.50
CA THR A 118 -7.15 27.14 -13.97
C THR A 118 -6.43 26.48 -12.80
N LEU A 119 -5.85 25.30 -13.04
CA LEU A 119 -5.04 24.54 -12.09
C LEU A 119 -3.65 24.36 -12.72
N ASP A 120 -2.83 25.40 -12.60
CA ASP A 120 -1.47 25.46 -13.14
C ASP A 120 -0.43 24.99 -12.10
#